data_AF-A0A345QZ22-F1
#
_entry.id   AF-A0A345QZ22-F1
#
_cell.length_a   1.000
_cell.length_b   1.000
_cell.length_c   1.000
_cell.angle_alpha   90.00
_cell.angle_beta   90.00
_cell.angle_gamma   90.00
#
_symmetry.space_group_name_H-M   'P 1'
#
loop_
_entity.id
_entity.type
_entity.pdbx_description
1 polymer ?
#
loop_
_entity_poly.entity_id
_entity_poly.type
_entity_poly.pdbx_seq_one_letter_code
_entity_poly.pdbx_strand_id
1 'polypeptide(L)'
;MSKKTLNTANLAALGAERLAELLIEVSTGSADMKRRLRLELSHNLGPAELARDVRKRLVTIRRAKSYVGWRKRTALIKDLRTQSAMIIDKIAPDAPADAFDLLWEFLALAPSVMDRVDDSKGDVGAVFADALAEISQIAARAPLDPIALAERTWEAVQGNTDGAFDEIITRMAPSLGDSGLAHLKGLIQSFDAAPLDATEDHPALQFLRELRGRNANYAAQRKKRFVQMHLREVAWAQGDTETYISLFSPTDLARPTVAVEVAALWSAAGNHDAALDVLEGARPKGKEAGRQAWDAAYLHALIASGREDEAQAHRWRCFTETLDPEMLRAHLKQLPDFDDLEVEEAAKAHAATFKDLNAAIAFFLAWPDLRGLAAMIEARAETLNGTHVVPLSDAADALRARHPLAAALCWRAMIEAALWESAKSRYAQAADHLMDCAAADIEIEDYGAFESHDAFVRRLRKRYAHKAGFWTRVT
;
A
#
# COMPACT_ATOMS: atom_id res chain seq x y z
N MET A 1 -12.47 -43.32 -16.28
CA MET A 1 -11.11 -42.97 -15.81
C MET A 1 -10.18 -44.15 -16.06
N SER A 2 -8.98 -43.94 -16.62
CA SER A 2 -8.03 -45.04 -16.86
C SER A 2 -7.54 -45.65 -15.55
N LYS A 3 -7.54 -46.99 -15.45
CA LYS A 3 -7.01 -47.74 -14.30
C LYS A 3 -5.49 -47.59 -14.12
N LYS A 4 -4.80 -46.98 -15.09
CA LYS A 4 -3.34 -46.74 -15.06
C LYS A 4 -2.95 -45.31 -14.67
N THR A 5 -3.91 -44.39 -14.52
CA THR A 5 -3.61 -43.00 -14.14
C THR A 5 -3.16 -42.93 -12.69
N LEU A 6 -2.06 -42.22 -12.39
CA LEU A 6 -1.60 -42.01 -11.03
C LEU A 6 -2.60 -41.11 -10.27
N ASN A 7 -3.38 -41.70 -9.36
CA ASN A 7 -4.32 -41.00 -8.49
C ASN A 7 -4.60 -41.83 -7.23
N THR A 8 -5.22 -41.20 -6.22
CA THR A 8 -5.51 -41.81 -4.93
C THR A 8 -6.36 -43.08 -5.05
N ALA A 9 -7.37 -43.10 -5.93
CA ALA A 9 -8.27 -44.24 -6.09
C ALA A 9 -7.55 -45.48 -6.64
N ASN A 10 -6.71 -45.29 -7.67
CA ASN A 10 -5.93 -46.37 -8.26
C ASN A 10 -4.82 -46.86 -7.31
N LEU A 11 -4.24 -45.97 -6.50
CA LEU A 11 -3.28 -46.37 -5.46
C LEU A 11 -3.96 -47.16 -4.33
N ALA A 12 -5.13 -46.71 -3.84
CA ALA A 12 -5.89 -47.43 -2.81
C ALA A 12 -6.26 -48.86 -3.25
N ALA A 13 -6.53 -49.06 -4.56
CA ALA A 13 -6.82 -50.38 -5.13
C ALA A 13 -5.65 -51.38 -5.07
N LEU A 14 -4.41 -50.93 -4.79
CA LEU A 14 -3.26 -51.81 -4.59
C LEU A 14 -3.29 -52.56 -3.24
N GLY A 15 -4.10 -52.09 -2.28
CA GLY A 15 -4.19 -52.68 -0.94
C GLY A 15 -3.14 -52.15 0.05
N ALA A 16 -3.45 -52.24 1.34
CA ALA A 16 -2.66 -51.62 2.42
C ALA A 16 -1.23 -52.17 2.52
N GLU A 17 -1.04 -53.49 2.41
CA GLU A 17 0.28 -54.12 2.49
C GLU A 17 1.21 -53.63 1.38
N ARG A 18 0.72 -53.64 0.12
CA ARG A 18 1.53 -53.19 -1.01
C ARG A 18 1.86 -51.70 -0.94
N LEU A 19 0.92 -50.88 -0.46
CA LEU A 19 1.18 -49.46 -0.24
C LEU A 19 2.22 -49.24 0.87
N ALA A 20 2.17 -50.00 1.96
CA ALA A 20 3.16 -49.90 3.03
C ALA A 20 4.57 -50.26 2.54
N GLU A 21 4.71 -51.36 1.78
CA GLU A 21 5.99 -51.72 1.13
C GLU A 21 6.51 -50.61 0.23
N LEU A 22 5.67 -50.05 -0.64
CA LEU A 22 6.04 -48.97 -1.55
C LEU A 22 6.44 -47.70 -0.80
N LEU A 23 5.77 -47.37 0.31
CA LEU A 23 6.13 -46.23 1.15
C LEU A 23 7.49 -46.42 1.85
N ILE A 24 7.81 -47.65 2.29
CA ILE A 24 9.14 -47.98 2.82
C ILE A 24 10.21 -47.89 1.73
N GLU A 25 9.94 -48.45 0.56
CA GLU A 25 10.83 -48.39 -0.60
C GLU A 25 11.12 -46.95 -1.00
N VAL A 26 10.09 -46.15 -1.26
CA VAL A 26 10.21 -44.76 -1.73
C VAL A 26 10.79 -43.84 -0.65
N SER A 27 10.52 -44.11 0.64
CA SER A 27 11.14 -43.34 1.73
C SER A 27 12.61 -43.72 1.98
N THR A 28 13.12 -44.80 1.40
CA THR A 28 14.53 -45.18 1.53
C THR A 28 15.43 -44.11 0.91
N GLY A 29 16.42 -43.64 1.68
CA GLY A 29 17.28 -42.52 1.28
C GLY A 29 16.70 -41.11 1.51
N SER A 30 15.41 -40.97 1.84
CA SER A 30 14.78 -39.67 2.12
C SER A 30 14.42 -39.51 3.60
N ALA A 31 15.27 -38.78 4.33
CA ALA A 31 15.05 -38.51 5.77
C ALA A 31 13.76 -37.72 6.04
N ASP A 32 13.38 -36.84 5.11
CA ASP A 32 12.15 -36.04 5.17
C ASP A 32 10.90 -36.93 5.06
N MET A 33 10.87 -37.83 4.08
CA MET A 33 9.74 -38.74 3.87
C MET A 33 9.60 -39.75 5.00
N LYS A 34 10.72 -40.28 5.51
CA LYS A 34 10.72 -41.13 6.72
C LYS A 34 10.15 -40.40 7.93
N ARG A 35 10.47 -39.11 8.09
CA ARG A 35 9.92 -38.30 9.18
C ARG A 35 8.42 -38.10 9.01
N ARG A 36 7.95 -37.78 7.80
CA ARG A 36 6.51 -37.62 7.54
C ARG A 36 5.74 -38.90 7.86
N LEU A 37 6.22 -40.06 7.41
CA LEU A 37 5.58 -41.35 7.73
C LEU A 37 5.53 -41.61 9.23
N ARG A 38 6.58 -41.29 9.99
CA ARG A 38 6.57 -41.42 11.45
C ARG A 38 5.54 -40.51 12.11
N LEU A 39 5.38 -39.27 11.64
CA LEU A 39 4.37 -38.35 12.17
C LEU A 39 2.96 -38.88 11.92
N GLU A 40 2.67 -39.45 10.74
CA GLU A 40 1.37 -40.09 10.48
C GLU A 40 1.13 -41.31 11.39
N LEU A 41 2.17 -42.09 11.69
CA LEU A 41 2.09 -43.17 12.67
C LEU A 41 1.84 -42.64 14.09
N SER A 42 2.54 -41.58 14.52
CA SER A 42 2.33 -40.96 15.83
C SER A 42 0.93 -40.37 15.96
N HIS A 43 0.38 -39.76 14.89
CA HIS A 43 -1.01 -39.31 14.86
C HIS A 43 -2.00 -40.44 15.09
N ASN A 44 -1.78 -41.60 14.45
CA ASN A 44 -2.62 -42.78 14.63
C ASN A 44 -2.57 -43.37 16.05
N LEU A 45 -1.53 -43.08 16.83
CA LEU A 45 -1.44 -43.43 18.26
C LEU A 45 -2.15 -42.40 19.17
N GLY A 46 -2.45 -41.21 18.66
CA GLY A 46 -3.19 -40.15 19.34
C GLY A 46 -2.51 -38.78 19.24
N PRO A 47 -3.27 -37.69 19.49
CA PRO A 47 -2.77 -36.32 19.36
C PRO A 47 -1.61 -36.01 20.30
N ALA A 48 -1.59 -36.57 21.51
CA ALA A 48 -0.51 -36.37 22.48
C ALA A 48 0.84 -36.94 22.01
N GLU A 49 0.84 -38.09 21.34
CA GLU A 49 2.07 -38.69 20.79
C GLU A 49 2.61 -37.88 19.62
N LEU A 50 1.71 -37.43 18.71
CA LEU A 50 2.08 -36.51 17.64
C LEU A 50 2.65 -35.20 18.19
N ALA A 51 1.98 -34.60 19.20
CA ALA A 51 2.42 -33.37 19.86
C ALA A 51 3.85 -33.50 20.42
N ARG A 52 4.15 -34.62 21.09
CA ARG A 52 5.48 -34.90 21.64
C ARG A 52 6.56 -34.96 20.55
N ASP A 53 6.27 -35.57 19.41
CA ASP A 53 7.24 -35.69 18.31
C ASP A 53 7.42 -34.38 17.55
N VAL A 54 6.35 -33.60 17.35
CA VAL A 54 6.43 -32.23 16.83
C VAL A 54 7.29 -31.37 17.76
N ARG A 55 7.01 -31.37 19.08
CA ARG A 55 7.78 -30.60 20.08
C ARG A 55 9.28 -30.92 20.05
N LYS A 56 9.64 -32.21 19.98
CA LYS A 56 11.05 -32.62 19.82
C LYS A 56 11.68 -32.03 18.56
N ARG A 57 10.92 -31.96 17.46
CA ARG A 57 11.41 -31.37 16.21
C ARG A 57 11.58 -29.86 16.36
N LEU A 58 10.63 -29.15 16.95
CA LEU A 58 10.74 -27.71 17.22
C LEU A 58 11.99 -27.39 18.06
N VAL A 59 12.23 -28.15 19.14
CA VAL A 59 13.45 -28.03 19.96
C VAL A 59 14.72 -28.27 19.14
N THR A 60 14.71 -29.26 18.25
CA THR A 60 15.84 -29.54 17.36
C THR A 60 16.12 -28.36 16.40
N ILE A 61 15.06 -27.77 15.83
CA ILE A 61 15.17 -26.62 14.93
C ILE A 61 15.72 -25.40 15.69
N ARG A 62 15.21 -25.14 16.90
CA ARG A 62 15.65 -24.04 17.79
C ARG A 62 17.13 -24.12 18.15
N ARG A 63 17.64 -25.33 18.39
CA ARG A 63 19.04 -25.56 18.78
C ARG A 63 20.02 -25.50 17.61
N ALA A 64 19.55 -25.57 16.36
CA ALA A 64 20.41 -25.57 15.20
C ALA A 64 21.05 -24.19 14.99
N LYS A 65 22.39 -24.13 14.93
CA LYS A 65 23.16 -22.89 14.73
C LYS A 65 23.78 -22.74 13.35
N SER A 66 23.74 -23.78 12.52
CA SER A 66 24.40 -23.76 11.22
C SER A 66 23.62 -22.91 10.20
N TYR A 67 24.38 -22.12 9.44
CA TYR A 67 23.84 -21.30 8.37
C TYR A 67 23.19 -22.17 7.28
N VAL A 68 21.99 -21.78 6.86
CA VAL A 68 21.19 -22.47 5.85
C VAL A 68 21.37 -21.76 4.52
N GLY A 69 22.34 -22.24 3.74
CA GLY A 69 22.55 -21.77 2.37
C GLY A 69 21.39 -22.14 1.44
N TRP A 70 21.30 -21.43 0.31
CA TRP A 70 20.21 -21.53 -0.67
C TRP A 70 19.80 -22.98 -1.06
N ARG A 71 20.77 -23.91 -1.19
CA ARG A 71 20.52 -25.32 -1.53
C ARG A 71 19.70 -26.08 -0.49
N LYS A 72 19.80 -25.68 0.79
CA LYS A 72 19.09 -26.32 1.91
C LYS A 72 17.83 -25.57 2.33
N ARG A 73 17.62 -24.35 1.82
CA ARG A 73 16.47 -23.50 2.17
C ARG A 73 15.13 -24.17 1.87
N THR A 74 14.98 -24.77 0.69
CA THR A 74 13.75 -25.47 0.30
C THR A 74 13.42 -26.63 1.26
N ALA A 75 14.43 -27.36 1.74
CA ALA A 75 14.24 -28.44 2.69
C ALA A 75 13.83 -27.92 4.08
N LEU A 76 14.40 -26.79 4.53
CA LEU A 76 13.98 -26.12 5.76
C LEU A 76 12.52 -25.67 5.68
N ILE A 77 12.14 -24.98 4.61
CA ILE A 77 10.76 -24.52 4.39
C ILE A 77 9.79 -25.71 4.42
N LYS A 78 10.12 -26.80 3.73
CA LYS A 78 9.30 -28.00 3.72
C LYS A 78 9.12 -28.61 5.12
N ASP A 79 10.19 -28.65 5.91
CA ASP A 79 10.14 -29.18 7.27
C ASP A 79 9.30 -28.27 8.19
N LEU A 80 9.47 -26.95 8.13
CA LEU A 80 8.66 -25.98 8.88
C LEU A 80 7.18 -26.09 8.52
N ARG A 81 6.85 -26.12 7.23
CA ARG A 81 5.47 -26.32 6.74
C ARG A 81 4.89 -27.65 7.22
N THR A 82 5.71 -28.71 7.25
CA THR A 82 5.27 -30.01 7.76
C THR A 82 4.92 -29.92 9.25
N GLN A 83 5.76 -29.27 10.07
CA GLN A 83 5.46 -29.12 11.50
C GLN A 83 4.19 -28.28 11.73
N SER A 84 4.08 -27.15 11.04
CA SER A 84 2.90 -26.27 11.10
C SER A 84 1.62 -27.03 10.71
N ALA A 85 1.64 -27.77 9.60
CA ALA A 85 0.50 -28.59 9.17
C ALA A 85 0.13 -29.71 10.16
N MET A 86 1.12 -30.35 10.83
CA MET A 86 0.79 -31.32 11.88
C MET A 86 0.10 -30.65 13.08
N ILE A 87 0.51 -29.44 13.44
CA ILE A 87 -0.13 -28.71 14.54
C ILE A 87 -1.56 -28.33 14.16
N ILE A 88 -1.75 -27.69 13.00
CA ILE A 88 -3.02 -27.11 12.56
C ILE A 88 -4.01 -28.20 12.12
N ASP A 89 -3.59 -29.12 11.25
CA ASP A 89 -4.52 -30.05 10.60
C ASP A 89 -4.77 -31.33 11.41
N LYS A 90 -3.83 -31.72 12.28
CA LYS A 90 -3.82 -33.04 12.93
C LYS A 90 -3.94 -32.99 14.45
N ILE A 91 -3.36 -31.98 15.11
CA ILE A 91 -3.45 -31.85 16.58
C ILE A 91 -4.62 -30.94 16.95
N ALA A 92 -4.77 -29.78 16.30
CA ALA A 92 -5.79 -28.79 16.70
C ALA A 92 -7.24 -29.28 16.70
N PRO A 93 -7.68 -30.19 15.80
CA PRO A 93 -9.06 -30.70 15.84
C PRO A 93 -9.39 -31.46 17.13
N ASP A 94 -8.45 -32.24 17.66
CA ASP A 94 -8.69 -33.15 18.80
C ASP A 94 -8.09 -32.64 20.12
N ALA A 95 -7.06 -31.80 20.05
CA ALA A 95 -6.33 -31.27 21.21
C ALA A 95 -5.95 -29.78 20.99
N PRO A 96 -6.93 -28.86 20.98
CA PRO A 96 -6.71 -27.45 20.65
C PRO A 96 -5.76 -26.72 21.62
N ALA A 97 -5.76 -27.08 22.91
CA ALA A 97 -4.82 -26.49 23.88
C ALA A 97 -3.36 -26.85 23.56
N ASP A 98 -3.07 -28.12 23.33
CA ASP A 98 -1.73 -28.58 22.95
C ASP A 98 -1.29 -27.98 21.60
N ALA A 99 -2.22 -27.87 20.65
CA ALA A 99 -1.95 -27.26 19.35
C ALA A 99 -1.62 -25.77 19.48
N PHE A 100 -2.36 -25.03 20.32
CA PHE A 100 -2.08 -23.62 20.58
C PHE A 100 -0.66 -23.44 21.15
N ASP A 101 -0.30 -24.23 22.17
CA ASP A 101 1.04 -24.18 22.75
C ASP A 101 2.13 -24.50 21.75
N LEU A 102 1.95 -25.54 20.93
CA LEU A 102 2.91 -25.90 19.89
C LEU A 102 3.02 -24.85 18.79
N LEU A 103 1.91 -24.24 18.37
CA LEU A 103 1.93 -23.21 17.34
C LEU A 103 2.64 -21.96 17.85
N TRP A 104 2.42 -21.58 19.11
CA TRP A 104 3.17 -20.51 19.76
C TRP A 104 4.67 -20.85 19.88
N GLU A 105 5.01 -22.07 20.28
CA GLU A 105 6.40 -22.56 20.31
C GLU A 105 7.06 -22.56 18.93
N PHE A 106 6.27 -22.80 17.88
CA PHE A 106 6.68 -22.76 16.48
C PHE A 106 6.96 -21.32 16.03
N LEU A 107 6.06 -20.37 16.31
CA LEU A 107 6.27 -18.94 16.02
C LEU A 107 7.51 -18.40 16.75
N ALA A 108 7.71 -18.79 18.00
CA ALA A 108 8.91 -18.45 18.78
C ALA A 108 10.23 -19.04 18.23
N LEU A 109 10.19 -19.87 17.18
CA LEU A 109 11.40 -20.29 16.46
C LEU A 109 11.95 -19.20 15.55
N ALA A 110 11.11 -18.26 15.11
CA ALA A 110 11.41 -17.35 14.03
C ALA A 110 12.72 -16.56 14.23
N PRO A 111 13.03 -15.92 15.38
CA PRO A 111 14.33 -15.26 15.57
C PRO A 111 15.51 -16.19 15.27
N SER A 112 15.52 -17.38 15.87
CA SER A 112 16.60 -18.36 15.71
C SER A 112 16.73 -18.96 14.30
N VAL A 113 15.64 -18.93 13.53
CA VAL A 113 15.60 -19.42 12.15
C VAL A 113 16.04 -18.33 11.19
N MET A 114 15.51 -17.12 11.35
CA MET A 114 15.78 -15.95 10.51
C MET A 114 17.25 -15.51 10.61
N ASP A 115 17.85 -15.56 11.81
CA ASP A 115 19.26 -15.22 12.02
C ASP A 115 20.25 -16.10 11.23
N ARG A 116 19.83 -17.29 10.79
CA ARG A 116 20.71 -18.28 10.13
C ARG A 116 20.30 -18.63 8.71
N VAL A 117 19.37 -17.90 8.10
CA VAL A 117 18.94 -18.13 6.71
C VAL A 117 18.86 -16.81 5.94
N ASP A 118 19.29 -16.84 4.68
CA ASP A 118 19.00 -15.75 3.75
C ASP A 118 17.55 -15.88 3.24
N ASP A 119 16.69 -15.05 3.81
CA ASP A 119 15.28 -14.91 3.44
C ASP A 119 14.99 -13.62 2.65
N SER A 120 15.93 -13.17 1.82
CA SER A 120 15.71 -12.05 0.88
C SER A 120 14.49 -12.22 -0.04
N LYS A 121 13.97 -13.44 -0.20
CA LYS A 121 12.73 -13.73 -0.96
C LYS A 121 11.46 -13.74 -0.11
N GLY A 122 11.57 -13.73 1.23
CA GLY A 122 10.45 -13.82 2.16
C GLY A 122 9.79 -15.20 2.24
N ASP A 123 10.40 -16.25 1.66
CA ASP A 123 9.81 -17.59 1.60
C ASP A 123 9.74 -18.26 2.99
N VAL A 124 10.71 -17.96 3.88
CA VAL A 124 10.76 -18.52 5.24
C VAL A 124 9.83 -17.75 6.17
N GLY A 125 9.86 -16.41 6.12
CA GLY A 125 8.95 -15.54 6.85
C GLY A 125 7.48 -15.85 6.52
N ALA A 126 7.17 -16.13 5.25
CA ALA A 126 5.83 -16.55 4.84
C ALA A 126 5.31 -17.78 5.59
N VAL A 127 6.17 -18.75 5.95
CA VAL A 127 5.72 -19.94 6.70
C VAL A 127 5.27 -19.58 8.13
N PHE A 128 5.94 -18.60 8.76
CA PHE A 128 5.54 -18.11 10.07
C PHE A 128 4.28 -17.25 9.98
N ALA A 129 4.16 -16.40 8.95
CA ALA A 129 2.96 -15.62 8.69
C ALA A 129 1.73 -16.52 8.45
N ASP A 130 1.87 -17.59 7.65
CA ASP A 130 0.81 -18.58 7.43
C ASP A 130 0.39 -19.24 8.75
N ALA A 131 1.35 -19.61 9.61
CA ALA A 131 1.06 -20.19 10.92
C ALA A 131 0.35 -19.19 11.87
N LEU A 132 0.80 -17.94 11.88
CA LEU A 132 0.21 -16.86 12.68
C LEU A 132 -1.23 -16.53 12.25
N ALA A 133 -1.58 -16.74 10.97
CA ALA A 133 -2.93 -16.56 10.48
C ALA A 133 -3.95 -17.52 11.14
N GLU A 134 -3.50 -18.72 11.52
CA GLU A 134 -4.36 -19.78 12.08
C GLU A 134 -4.50 -19.73 13.60
N ILE A 135 -3.63 -18.97 14.29
CA ILE A 135 -3.53 -19.04 15.75
C ILE A 135 -4.82 -18.65 16.48
N SER A 136 -5.57 -17.66 15.97
CA SER A 136 -6.81 -17.18 16.58
C SER A 136 -7.93 -18.23 16.50
N GLN A 137 -8.00 -18.99 15.41
CA GLN A 137 -8.99 -20.07 15.24
C GLN A 137 -8.71 -21.25 16.17
N ILE A 138 -7.44 -21.52 16.47
CA ILE A 138 -7.06 -22.55 17.44
C ILE A 138 -7.32 -22.04 18.86
N ALA A 139 -6.94 -20.80 19.16
CA ALA A 139 -7.16 -20.17 20.46
C ALA A 139 -8.65 -20.16 20.85
N ALA A 140 -9.55 -19.85 19.91
CA ALA A 140 -11.01 -19.84 20.14
C ALA A 140 -11.59 -21.21 20.57
N ARG A 141 -10.89 -22.32 20.29
CA ARG A 141 -11.30 -23.68 20.65
C ARG A 141 -10.57 -24.20 21.89
N ALA A 142 -9.50 -23.52 22.32
CA ALA A 142 -8.70 -23.91 23.45
C ALA A 142 -9.25 -23.28 24.75
N PRO A 143 -9.31 -24.03 25.87
CA PRO A 143 -9.68 -23.49 27.18
C PRO A 143 -8.51 -22.69 27.78
N LEU A 144 -8.22 -21.51 27.21
CA LEU A 144 -7.13 -20.64 27.64
C LEU A 144 -7.56 -19.80 28.84
N ASP A 145 -6.67 -19.63 29.82
CA ASP A 145 -6.85 -18.64 30.88
C ASP A 145 -6.56 -17.23 30.34
N PRO A 146 -7.51 -16.28 30.38
CA PRO A 146 -7.33 -14.94 29.83
C PRO A 146 -6.15 -14.16 30.42
N ILE A 147 -5.85 -14.35 31.70
CA ILE A 147 -4.77 -13.62 32.39
C ILE A 147 -3.41 -14.16 31.97
N ALA A 148 -3.21 -15.47 32.03
CA ALA A 148 -1.99 -16.09 31.52
C ALA A 148 -1.77 -15.82 30.02
N LEU A 149 -2.85 -15.77 29.23
CA LEU A 149 -2.77 -15.42 27.81
C LEU A 149 -2.33 -13.96 27.61
N ALA A 150 -2.82 -13.03 28.43
CA ALA A 150 -2.42 -11.62 28.39
C ALA A 150 -0.92 -11.45 28.70
N GLU A 151 -0.41 -12.11 29.74
CA GLU A 151 1.01 -12.12 30.10
C GLU A 151 1.87 -12.67 28.95
N ARG A 152 1.49 -13.84 28.41
CA ARG A 152 2.19 -14.48 27.29
C ARG A 152 2.17 -13.60 26.02
N THR A 153 1.04 -12.96 25.73
CA THR A 153 0.90 -12.03 24.60
C THR A 153 1.82 -10.83 24.77
N TRP A 154 1.90 -10.27 25.99
CA TRP A 154 2.79 -9.14 26.28
C TRP A 154 4.28 -9.51 26.17
N GLU A 155 4.67 -10.70 26.62
CA GLU A 155 6.03 -11.22 26.41
C GLU A 155 6.38 -11.34 24.92
N ALA A 156 5.47 -11.87 24.11
CA ALA A 156 5.67 -12.00 22.67
C ALA A 156 5.80 -10.62 21.99
N VAL A 157 4.96 -9.65 22.37
CA VAL A 157 5.01 -8.28 21.84
C VAL A 157 6.36 -7.62 22.14
N GLN A 158 6.89 -7.75 23.36
CA GLN A 158 8.19 -7.18 23.74
C GLN A 158 9.36 -7.85 23.00
N GLY A 159 9.25 -9.14 22.67
CA GLY A 159 10.27 -9.93 21.99
C GLY A 159 10.16 -9.96 20.46
N ASN A 160 9.15 -9.34 19.85
CA ASN A 160 8.84 -9.47 18.42
C ASN A 160 9.78 -8.65 17.53
N THR A 161 11.04 -9.07 17.40
CA THR A 161 12.05 -8.35 16.60
C THR A 161 12.00 -8.67 15.10
N ASP A 162 11.44 -9.81 14.74
CA ASP A 162 11.43 -10.39 13.39
C ASP A 162 10.03 -10.39 12.74
N GLY A 163 8.99 -9.98 13.47
CA GLY A 163 7.63 -9.84 12.97
C GLY A 163 6.76 -11.10 13.08
N ALA A 164 7.28 -12.21 13.63
CA ALA A 164 6.52 -13.46 13.75
C ALA A 164 5.29 -13.38 14.67
N PHE A 165 5.19 -12.35 15.52
CA PHE A 165 4.04 -12.08 16.37
C PHE A 165 3.35 -10.75 16.01
N ASP A 166 3.47 -10.30 14.76
CA ASP A 166 2.77 -9.08 14.31
C ASP A 166 1.25 -9.21 14.50
N GLU A 167 0.63 -8.13 14.99
CA GLU A 167 -0.82 -8.07 15.27
C GLU A 167 -1.31 -9.12 16.30
N ILE A 168 -0.43 -9.70 17.11
CA ILE A 168 -0.81 -10.76 18.06
C ILE A 168 -1.86 -10.30 19.07
N ILE A 169 -1.85 -9.02 19.49
CA ILE A 169 -2.88 -8.46 20.38
C ILE A 169 -4.26 -8.56 19.71
N THR A 170 -4.38 -8.10 18.46
CA THR A 170 -5.62 -8.18 17.67
C THR A 170 -6.07 -9.62 17.46
N ARG A 171 -5.13 -10.54 17.19
CA ARG A 171 -5.43 -11.96 16.96
C ARG A 171 -5.91 -12.67 18.23
N MET A 172 -5.36 -12.30 19.38
CA MET A 172 -5.71 -12.89 20.68
C MET A 172 -6.90 -12.22 21.36
N ALA A 173 -7.29 -11.00 20.93
CA ALA A 173 -8.37 -10.24 21.53
C ALA A 173 -9.66 -11.05 21.81
N PRO A 174 -10.19 -11.89 20.87
CA PRO A 174 -11.39 -12.68 21.14
C PRO A 174 -11.21 -13.71 22.27
N SER A 175 -10.00 -14.27 22.42
CA SER A 175 -9.69 -15.27 23.47
C SER A 175 -9.27 -14.61 24.79
N LEU A 176 -8.75 -13.38 24.75
CA LEU A 176 -8.48 -12.56 25.93
C LEU A 176 -9.78 -12.07 26.58
N GLY A 177 -10.77 -11.68 25.77
CA GLY A 177 -11.98 -11.01 26.27
C GLY A 177 -11.66 -9.74 27.10
N ASP A 178 -12.67 -9.21 27.78
CA ASP A 178 -12.54 -7.95 28.51
C ASP A 178 -11.51 -8.03 29.66
N SER A 179 -11.49 -9.15 30.40
CA SER A 179 -10.59 -9.33 31.54
C SER A 179 -9.14 -9.46 31.11
N GLY A 180 -8.85 -10.24 30.07
CA GLY A 180 -7.51 -10.38 29.50
C GLY A 180 -7.02 -9.06 28.87
N LEU A 181 -7.87 -8.35 28.13
CA LEU A 181 -7.52 -7.04 27.54
C LEU A 181 -7.27 -5.97 28.62
N ALA A 182 -8.07 -5.95 29.69
CA ALA A 182 -7.84 -5.05 30.83
C ALA A 182 -6.53 -5.37 31.55
N HIS A 183 -6.20 -6.65 31.73
CA HIS A 183 -4.92 -7.06 32.32
C HIS A 183 -3.74 -6.68 31.41
N LEU A 184 -3.84 -6.94 30.10
CA LEU A 184 -2.84 -6.55 29.10
C LEU A 184 -2.60 -5.03 29.09
N LYS A 185 -3.66 -4.22 29.17
CA LYS A 185 -3.56 -2.76 29.33
C LYS A 185 -2.74 -2.39 30.57
N GLY A 186 -2.98 -3.05 31.70
CA GLY A 186 -2.22 -2.87 32.94
C GLY A 186 -0.74 -3.25 32.81
N LEU A 187 -0.41 -4.32 32.08
CA LEU A 187 0.97 -4.71 31.78
C LEU A 187 1.69 -3.63 30.94
N ILE A 188 1.02 -3.12 29.90
CA ILE A 188 1.57 -2.05 29.05
C ILE A 188 1.80 -0.76 29.84
N GLN A 189 0.86 -0.38 30.72
CA GLN A 189 0.98 0.80 31.58
C GLN A 189 2.09 0.65 32.62
N SER A 190 2.24 -0.56 33.19
CA SER A 190 3.34 -0.87 34.11
C SER A 190 4.69 -0.80 33.41
N PHE A 191 4.77 -1.28 32.17
CA PHE A 191 5.96 -1.11 31.33
C PHE A 191 6.24 0.36 31.05
N ASP A 192 5.25 1.18 30.72
CA ASP A 192 5.43 2.63 30.50
C ASP A 192 6.02 3.32 31.74
N ALA A 193 5.48 3.02 32.92
CA ALA A 193 5.92 3.59 34.21
C ALA A 193 7.31 3.12 34.66
N ALA A 194 7.77 1.95 34.20
CA ALA A 194 9.10 1.46 34.55
C ALA A 194 10.20 2.42 34.05
N PRO A 195 11.30 2.61 34.79
CA PRO A 195 12.44 3.37 34.28
C PRO A 195 12.97 2.73 32.99
N LEU A 196 13.61 3.52 32.13
CA LEU A 196 14.37 2.96 31.03
C LEU A 196 15.51 2.13 31.62
N ASP A 197 15.64 0.88 31.20
CA ASP A 197 16.80 0.07 31.58
C ASP A 197 18.08 0.85 31.25
N ALA A 198 18.98 0.95 32.22
CA ALA A 198 20.32 1.43 31.98
C ALA A 198 20.94 0.49 30.95
N THR A 199 21.13 0.97 29.72
CA THR A 199 21.66 0.10 28.67
C THR A 199 23.03 -0.42 29.12
N GLU A 200 23.23 -1.74 29.09
CA GLU A 200 24.56 -2.37 29.15
C GLU A 200 25.36 -2.08 27.85
N ASP A 201 25.18 -0.91 27.25
CA ASP A 201 25.91 -0.52 26.05
C ASP A 201 27.33 -0.15 26.45
N HIS A 202 28.31 -0.74 25.73
CA HIS A 202 29.71 -0.35 25.82
C HIS A 202 29.83 1.19 25.64
N PRO A 203 30.61 1.92 26.45
CA PRO A 203 30.67 3.40 26.45
C PRO A 203 30.92 4.03 25.07
N ALA A 204 31.64 3.32 24.20
CA ALA A 204 31.88 3.73 22.81
C ALA A 204 30.61 3.79 21.92
N LEU A 205 29.63 2.91 22.16
CA LEU A 205 28.35 2.91 21.42
C LEU A 205 27.42 4.02 21.92
N GLN A 206 27.47 4.35 23.22
CA GLN A 206 26.81 5.53 23.78
C GLN A 206 27.40 6.81 23.17
N PHE A 207 28.73 6.95 23.15
CA PHE A 207 29.41 8.10 22.55
C PHE A 207 29.07 8.30 21.05
N LEU A 208 29.05 7.22 20.26
CA LEU A 208 28.66 7.30 18.84
C LEU A 208 27.18 7.64 18.63
N ARG A 209 26.29 7.30 19.58
CA ARG A 209 24.87 7.70 19.55
C ARG A 209 24.69 9.16 19.93
N GLU A 210 25.41 9.64 20.94
CA GLU A 210 25.44 11.04 21.36
C GLU A 210 25.94 11.95 20.23
N LEU A 211 27.01 11.54 19.52
CA LEU A 211 27.51 12.28 18.35
C LEU A 211 26.50 12.35 17.19
N ARG A 212 25.55 11.40 17.11
CA ARG A 212 24.47 11.35 16.12
C ARG A 212 23.15 11.96 16.61
N GLY A 213 23.14 12.60 17.78
CA GLY A 213 21.94 13.22 18.37
C GLY A 213 20.90 12.21 18.91
N ARG A 214 21.27 10.94 19.09
CA ARG A 214 20.42 9.89 19.68
C ARG A 214 20.58 9.89 21.20
N ASN A 215 20.16 10.97 21.84
CA ASN A 215 20.26 11.17 23.29
C ASN A 215 19.22 10.31 24.05
N ALA A 216 19.22 10.34 25.39
CA ALA A 216 18.20 9.70 26.26
C ALA A 216 16.74 10.00 25.82
N ASN A 217 16.51 11.16 25.19
CA ASN A 217 15.24 11.53 24.57
C ASN A 217 14.77 10.55 23.48
N TYR A 218 15.68 9.94 22.71
CA TYR A 218 15.34 8.98 21.66
C TYR A 218 14.82 7.66 22.23
N ALA A 219 15.47 7.13 23.29
CA ALA A 219 15.02 5.91 23.94
C ALA A 219 13.64 6.11 24.60
N ALA A 220 13.45 7.25 25.28
CA ALA A 220 12.15 7.63 25.84
C ALA A 220 11.07 7.78 24.76
N GLN A 221 11.38 8.46 23.64
CA GLN A 221 10.46 8.59 22.51
C GLN A 221 10.10 7.25 21.86
N ARG A 222 11.08 6.35 21.70
CA ARG A 222 10.85 5.00 21.17
C ARG A 222 9.93 4.19 22.09
N LYS A 223 10.19 4.20 23.40
CA LYS A 223 9.35 3.55 24.40
C LYS A 223 7.92 4.10 24.37
N LYS A 224 7.78 5.44 24.37
CA LYS A 224 6.47 6.10 24.30
C LYS A 224 5.69 5.70 23.04
N ARG A 225 6.34 5.67 21.87
CA ARG A 225 5.70 5.22 20.61
C ARG A 225 5.27 3.76 20.67
N PHE A 226 6.12 2.90 21.21
CA PHE A 226 5.83 1.47 21.38
C PHE A 226 4.61 1.26 22.29
N VAL A 227 4.58 1.92 23.45
CA VAL A 227 3.44 1.92 24.38
C VAL A 227 2.16 2.43 23.72
N GLN A 228 2.23 3.60 23.06
CA GLN A 228 1.06 4.19 22.39
C GLN A 228 0.50 3.30 21.28
N MET A 229 1.35 2.62 20.52
CA MET A 229 0.94 1.68 19.47
C MET A 229 0.13 0.52 20.04
N HIS A 230 0.65 -0.16 21.07
CA HIS A 230 -0.04 -1.32 21.65
C HIS A 230 -1.24 -0.94 22.51
N LEU A 231 -1.24 0.22 23.17
CA LEU A 231 -2.45 0.73 23.84
C LEU A 231 -3.58 1.01 22.83
N ARG A 232 -3.25 1.46 21.61
CA ARG A 232 -4.24 1.61 20.54
C ARG A 232 -4.79 0.27 20.08
N GLU A 233 -3.94 -0.73 19.88
CA GLU A 233 -4.39 -2.09 19.52
C GLU A 233 -5.35 -2.65 20.59
N VAL A 234 -5.04 -2.45 21.87
CA VAL A 234 -5.93 -2.86 22.96
C VAL A 234 -7.23 -2.06 22.96
N ALA A 235 -7.19 -0.74 22.84
CA ALA A 235 -8.40 0.09 22.79
C ALA A 235 -9.31 -0.28 21.61
N TRP A 236 -8.71 -0.53 20.44
CA TRP A 236 -9.41 -1.01 19.25
C TRP A 236 -10.08 -2.36 19.50
N ALA A 237 -9.35 -3.31 20.09
CA ALA A 237 -9.87 -4.63 20.45
C ALA A 237 -11.01 -4.58 21.48
N GLN A 238 -10.99 -3.59 22.38
CA GLN A 238 -12.05 -3.35 23.37
C GLN A 238 -13.27 -2.63 22.79
N GLY A 239 -13.20 -2.14 21.54
CA GLY A 239 -14.23 -1.25 20.97
C GLY A 239 -14.27 0.14 21.61
N ASP A 240 -13.22 0.53 22.34
CA ASP A 240 -13.09 1.83 22.98
C ASP A 240 -12.52 2.85 21.99
N THR A 241 -13.37 3.31 21.07
CA THR A 241 -13.02 4.26 20.01
C THR A 241 -12.52 5.60 20.57
N GLU A 242 -13.06 6.06 21.70
CA GLU A 242 -12.65 7.33 22.32
C GLU A 242 -11.21 7.23 22.85
N THR A 243 -10.89 6.18 23.62
CA THR A 243 -9.51 5.94 24.06
C THR A 243 -8.59 5.74 22.87
N TYR A 244 -9.00 4.97 21.86
CA TYR A 244 -8.22 4.76 20.64
C TYR A 244 -7.81 6.09 19.98
N ILE A 245 -8.77 7.01 19.81
CA ILE A 245 -8.53 8.33 19.21
C ILE A 245 -7.62 9.19 20.10
N SER A 246 -7.84 9.19 21.43
CA SER A 246 -7.05 10.00 22.37
C SER A 246 -5.55 9.64 22.40
N LEU A 247 -5.20 8.42 21.97
CA LEU A 247 -3.83 7.92 21.95
C LEU A 247 -3.03 8.38 20.71
N PHE A 248 -3.65 9.05 19.75
CA PHE A 248 -2.93 9.70 18.66
C PHE A 248 -2.27 10.99 19.14
N SER A 249 -1.00 11.18 18.79
CA SER A 249 -0.32 12.44 19.08
C SER A 249 -0.75 13.54 18.09
N PRO A 250 -0.59 14.83 18.43
CA PRO A 250 -0.83 15.93 17.49
C PRO A 250 -0.02 15.77 16.18
N THR A 251 1.18 15.20 16.27
CA THR A 251 2.02 14.91 15.09
C THR A 251 1.46 13.79 14.22
N ASP A 252 0.78 12.81 14.81
CA ASP A 252 0.10 11.76 14.05
C ASP A 252 -1.14 12.32 13.36
N LEU A 253 -1.96 13.08 14.10
CA LEU A 253 -3.18 13.71 13.58
C LEU A 253 -2.88 14.77 12.51
N ALA A 254 -1.70 15.39 12.49
CA ALA A 254 -1.31 16.31 11.42
C ALA A 254 -1.10 15.62 10.06
N ARG A 255 -1.06 14.28 10.00
CA ARG A 255 -0.95 13.53 8.74
C ARG A 255 -2.34 13.33 8.14
N PRO A 256 -2.59 13.77 6.88
CA PRO A 256 -3.92 13.65 6.26
C PRO A 256 -4.51 12.24 6.30
N THR A 257 -3.70 11.22 6.05
CA THR A 257 -4.17 9.82 6.04
C THR A 257 -4.66 9.35 7.42
N VAL A 258 -3.98 9.76 8.49
CA VAL A 258 -4.37 9.41 9.87
C VAL A 258 -5.59 10.24 10.29
N ALA A 259 -5.62 11.52 9.92
CA ALA A 259 -6.76 12.38 10.19
C ALA A 259 -8.04 11.86 9.53
N VAL A 260 -7.97 11.35 8.30
CA VAL A 260 -9.11 10.71 7.62
C VAL A 260 -9.61 9.50 8.38
N GLU A 261 -8.72 8.63 8.85
CA GLU A 261 -9.08 7.45 9.64
C GLU A 261 -9.81 7.86 10.94
N VAL A 262 -9.23 8.80 11.69
CA VAL A 262 -9.81 9.29 12.94
C VAL A 262 -11.13 10.03 12.70
N ALA A 263 -11.24 10.82 11.63
CA ALA A 263 -12.47 11.52 11.27
C ALA A 263 -13.60 10.57 10.86
N ALA A 264 -13.27 9.45 10.21
CA ALA A 264 -14.24 8.41 9.90
C ALA A 264 -14.78 7.76 11.19
N LEU A 265 -13.93 7.52 12.19
CA LEU A 265 -14.34 7.00 13.49
C LEU A 265 -15.27 7.98 14.23
N TRP A 266 -14.91 9.27 14.28
CA TRP A 266 -15.77 10.31 14.87
C TRP A 266 -17.11 10.41 14.14
N SER A 267 -17.11 10.36 12.81
CA SER A 267 -18.33 10.40 12.00
C SER A 267 -19.22 9.18 12.24
N ALA A 268 -18.63 7.98 12.39
CA ALA A 268 -19.38 6.76 12.72
C ALA A 268 -20.00 6.83 14.13
N ALA A 269 -19.37 7.54 15.06
CA ALA A 269 -19.91 7.83 16.39
C ALA A 269 -20.93 9.00 16.40
N GLY A 270 -21.23 9.61 15.25
CA GLY A 270 -22.14 10.75 15.13
C GLY A 270 -21.56 12.10 15.56
N ASN A 271 -20.27 12.17 15.89
CA ASN A 271 -19.59 13.41 16.26
C ASN A 271 -18.91 14.05 15.04
N HIS A 272 -19.72 14.62 14.15
CA HIS A 272 -19.24 15.21 12.90
C HIS A 272 -18.37 16.46 13.11
N ASP A 273 -18.61 17.23 14.17
CA ASP A 273 -17.79 18.42 14.48
C ASP A 273 -16.36 18.02 14.87
N ALA A 274 -16.20 16.99 15.71
CA ALA A 274 -14.87 16.47 16.04
C ALA A 274 -14.14 15.89 14.81
N ALA A 275 -14.89 15.29 13.87
CA ALA A 275 -14.33 14.83 12.60
C ALA A 275 -13.79 16.00 11.77
N LEU A 276 -14.55 17.11 11.69
CA LEU A 276 -14.13 18.33 10.98
C LEU A 276 -12.92 18.97 11.62
N ASP A 277 -12.87 19.08 12.95
CA ASP A 277 -11.74 19.66 13.67
C ASP A 277 -10.43 18.90 13.42
N VAL A 278 -10.49 17.57 13.45
CA VAL A 278 -9.33 16.70 13.16
C VAL A 278 -8.87 16.88 11.72
N LEU A 279 -9.80 16.94 10.76
CA LEU A 279 -9.48 17.12 9.35
C LEU A 279 -8.85 18.50 9.11
N GLU A 280 -9.42 19.58 9.64
CA GLU A 280 -8.91 20.94 9.45
C GLU A 280 -7.49 21.09 9.98
N GLY A 281 -7.19 20.46 11.14
CA GLY A 281 -5.83 20.41 11.70
C GLY A 281 -4.80 19.68 10.82
N ALA A 282 -5.27 18.88 9.86
CA ALA A 282 -4.45 18.06 8.96
C ALA A 282 -4.61 18.43 7.48
N ARG A 283 -5.10 19.64 7.19
CA ARG A 283 -5.42 20.04 5.81
C ARG A 283 -4.18 19.93 4.89
N PRO A 284 -4.25 19.13 3.82
CA PRO A 284 -3.15 18.97 2.88
C PRO A 284 -2.77 20.29 2.18
N LYS A 285 -1.48 20.51 1.91
CA LYS A 285 -0.96 21.68 1.17
C LYS A 285 -0.54 21.28 -0.24
N GLY A 286 -1.20 21.84 -1.28
CA GLY A 286 -0.89 21.52 -2.68
C GLY A 286 -1.09 20.04 -3.03
N LYS A 287 -0.37 19.50 -4.02
CA LYS A 287 -0.53 18.09 -4.49
C LYS A 287 0.15 17.08 -3.53
N GLU A 288 -0.34 16.99 -2.29
CA GLU A 288 0.12 16.03 -1.29
C GLU A 288 -0.61 14.67 -1.37
N ALA A 289 0.09 13.60 -0.99
CA ALA A 289 -0.48 12.27 -0.90
C ALA A 289 -1.62 12.22 0.14
N GLY A 290 -2.75 11.62 -0.22
CA GLY A 290 -3.93 11.52 0.65
C GLY A 290 -4.90 12.70 0.54
N ARG A 291 -4.62 13.73 -0.29
CA ARG A 291 -5.55 14.85 -0.51
C ARG A 291 -6.95 14.40 -0.89
N GLN A 292 -7.08 13.53 -1.90
CA GLN A 292 -8.39 13.09 -2.39
C GLN A 292 -9.22 12.40 -1.30
N ALA A 293 -8.58 11.53 -0.51
CA ALA A 293 -9.23 10.88 0.63
C ALA A 293 -9.64 11.90 1.71
N TRP A 294 -8.81 12.92 1.93
CA TRP A 294 -9.11 14.01 2.86
C TRP A 294 -10.28 14.87 2.40
N ASP A 295 -10.31 15.31 1.13
CA ASP A 295 -11.40 16.12 0.57
C ASP A 295 -12.73 15.35 0.62
N ALA A 296 -12.71 14.04 0.31
CA ALA A 296 -13.88 13.17 0.42
C ALA A 296 -14.39 13.04 1.86
N ALA A 297 -13.49 12.82 2.82
CA ALA A 297 -13.85 12.72 4.24
C ALA A 297 -14.40 14.05 4.79
N TYR A 298 -13.81 15.18 4.39
CA TYR A 298 -14.24 16.51 4.78
C TYR A 298 -15.62 16.85 4.23
N LEU A 299 -15.86 16.58 2.94
CA LEU A 299 -17.20 16.73 2.34
C LEU A 299 -18.24 15.85 3.03
N HIS A 300 -17.89 14.59 3.32
CA HIS A 300 -18.79 13.69 4.03
C HIS A 300 -19.17 14.25 5.42
N ALA A 301 -18.19 14.73 6.19
CA ALA A 301 -18.43 15.30 7.51
C ALA A 301 -19.25 16.61 7.46
N LEU A 302 -19.03 17.47 6.47
CA LEU A 302 -19.83 18.69 6.26
C LEU A 302 -21.29 18.37 5.91
N ILE A 303 -21.51 17.42 5.00
CA ILE A 303 -22.88 17.01 4.61
C ILE A 303 -23.60 16.35 5.79
N ALA A 304 -22.92 15.46 6.52
CA ALA A 304 -23.50 14.77 7.68
C ALA A 304 -23.84 15.73 8.84
N SER A 305 -23.12 16.85 8.97
CA SER A 305 -23.42 17.91 9.93
C SER A 305 -24.46 18.93 9.43
N GLY A 306 -25.01 18.76 8.22
CA GLY A 306 -25.99 19.69 7.63
C GLY A 306 -25.39 21.00 7.12
N ARG A 307 -24.06 21.10 6.99
CA ARG A 307 -23.32 22.28 6.52
C ARG A 307 -23.15 22.26 5.00
N GLU A 308 -24.26 22.19 4.28
CA GLU A 308 -24.28 22.00 2.82
C GLU A 308 -23.63 23.17 2.05
N ASP A 309 -23.84 24.41 2.50
CA ASP A 309 -23.23 25.61 1.91
C ASP A 309 -21.69 25.55 1.96
N GLU A 310 -21.14 25.06 3.08
CA GLU A 310 -19.70 24.90 3.24
C GLU A 310 -19.17 23.72 2.40
N ALA A 311 -19.97 22.67 2.23
CA ALA A 311 -19.63 21.58 1.31
C ALA A 311 -19.59 22.10 -0.14
N GLN A 312 -20.48 23.01 -0.53
CA GLN A 312 -20.41 23.67 -1.84
C GLN A 312 -19.18 24.54 -1.99
N ALA A 313 -18.90 25.39 -1.01
CA ALA A 313 -17.71 26.23 -1.01
C ALA A 313 -16.43 25.37 -1.08
N HIS A 314 -16.41 24.22 -0.42
CA HIS A 314 -15.31 23.27 -0.46
C HIS A 314 -15.12 22.65 -1.86
N ARG A 315 -16.19 22.15 -2.50
CA ARG A 315 -16.13 21.61 -3.87
C ARG A 315 -15.56 22.64 -4.85
N TRP A 316 -16.07 23.86 -4.78
CA TRP A 316 -15.58 24.97 -5.61
C TRP A 316 -14.11 25.26 -5.34
N ARG A 317 -13.71 25.33 -4.07
CA ARG A 317 -12.30 25.54 -3.69
C ARG A 317 -11.40 24.45 -4.25
N CYS A 318 -11.76 23.17 -4.08
CA CYS A 318 -10.99 22.06 -4.63
C CYS A 318 -10.85 22.16 -6.14
N PHE A 319 -11.94 22.44 -6.85
CA PHE A 319 -11.89 22.71 -8.29
C PHE A 319 -10.93 23.85 -8.63
N THR A 320 -11.02 25.00 -7.95
CA THR A 320 -10.14 26.14 -8.26
C THR A 320 -8.66 25.90 -7.93
N GLU A 321 -8.34 25.01 -6.99
CA GLU A 321 -6.98 24.64 -6.60
C GLU A 321 -6.36 23.54 -7.49
N THR A 322 -7.18 22.61 -8.04
CA THR A 322 -6.68 21.41 -8.73
C THR A 322 -7.20 21.20 -10.16
N LEU A 323 -8.27 21.90 -10.55
CA LEU A 323 -9.08 21.68 -11.74
C LEU A 323 -9.69 20.28 -11.83
N ASP A 324 -10.07 19.69 -10.69
CA ASP A 324 -10.76 18.39 -10.66
C ASP A 324 -12.17 18.47 -11.30
N PRO A 325 -12.42 17.80 -12.44
CA PRO A 325 -13.73 17.84 -13.10
C PRO A 325 -14.84 17.23 -12.24
N GLU A 326 -14.55 16.22 -11.41
CA GLU A 326 -15.57 15.57 -10.58
C GLU A 326 -16.09 16.52 -9.50
N MET A 327 -15.21 17.33 -8.90
CA MET A 327 -15.60 18.37 -7.95
C MET A 327 -16.50 19.43 -8.60
N LEU A 328 -16.20 19.83 -9.84
CA LEU A 328 -17.06 20.74 -10.60
C LEU A 328 -18.43 20.11 -10.91
N ARG A 329 -18.49 18.87 -11.39
CA ARG A 329 -19.78 18.17 -11.64
C ARG A 329 -20.61 18.09 -10.37
N ALA A 330 -19.98 17.73 -9.26
CA ALA A 330 -20.65 17.62 -7.96
C ALA A 330 -21.16 18.97 -7.45
N HIS A 331 -20.44 20.05 -7.73
CA HIS A 331 -20.86 21.42 -7.41
C HIS A 331 -22.07 21.84 -8.25
N LEU A 332 -21.98 21.74 -9.58
CA LEU A 332 -23.05 22.12 -10.51
C LEU A 332 -24.35 21.36 -10.25
N LYS A 333 -24.28 20.06 -9.94
CA LYS A 333 -25.45 19.22 -9.66
C LYS A 333 -26.34 19.73 -8.51
N GLN A 334 -25.79 20.54 -7.61
CA GLN A 334 -26.48 21.01 -6.42
C GLN A 334 -26.97 22.45 -6.57
N LEU A 335 -26.64 23.11 -7.69
CA LEU A 335 -27.16 24.43 -8.00
C LEU A 335 -28.57 24.32 -8.58
N PRO A 336 -29.42 25.35 -8.40
CA PRO A 336 -30.64 25.48 -9.17
C PRO A 336 -30.36 25.54 -10.68
N ASP A 337 -31.27 25.00 -11.50
CA ASP A 337 -31.15 24.85 -12.97
C ASP A 337 -30.83 26.15 -13.76
N PHE A 338 -30.90 27.34 -13.13
CA PHE A 338 -30.62 28.61 -13.79
C PHE A 338 -29.24 29.20 -13.42
N ASP A 339 -28.60 28.69 -12.37
CA ASP A 339 -27.30 29.18 -11.89
C ASP A 339 -26.12 28.32 -12.38
N ASP A 340 -26.39 27.10 -12.86
CA ASP A 340 -25.38 26.13 -13.29
C ASP A 340 -24.57 26.61 -14.52
N LEU A 341 -25.23 27.22 -15.50
CA LEU A 341 -24.58 27.74 -16.71
C LEU A 341 -23.60 28.87 -16.40
N GLU A 342 -23.97 29.81 -15.54
CA GLU A 342 -23.09 30.94 -15.17
C GLU A 342 -21.85 30.43 -14.42
N VAL A 343 -22.04 29.48 -13.51
CA VAL A 343 -20.94 28.86 -12.75
C VAL A 343 -20.05 28.00 -13.65
N GLU A 344 -20.62 27.27 -14.61
CA GLU A 344 -19.83 26.49 -15.58
C GLU A 344 -18.95 27.40 -16.44
N GLU A 345 -19.48 28.51 -16.93
CA GLU A 345 -18.69 29.48 -17.70
C GLU A 345 -17.60 30.15 -16.85
N ALA A 346 -17.90 30.49 -15.59
CA ALA A 346 -16.89 30.99 -14.65
C ALA A 346 -15.79 29.94 -14.39
N ALA A 347 -16.15 28.66 -14.30
CA ALA A 347 -15.21 27.56 -14.11
C ALA A 347 -14.28 27.39 -15.31
N LYS A 348 -14.81 27.45 -16.54
CA LYS A 348 -14.02 27.41 -17.78
C LYS A 348 -13.09 28.61 -17.89
N ALA A 349 -13.56 29.82 -17.55
CA ALA A 349 -12.73 31.02 -17.54
C ALA A 349 -11.57 30.92 -16.54
N HIS A 350 -11.83 30.35 -15.35
CA HIS A 350 -10.78 30.07 -14.36
C HIS A 350 -9.78 29.04 -14.90
N ALA A 351 -10.24 27.92 -15.45
CA ALA A 351 -9.38 26.88 -16.02
C ALA A 351 -8.47 27.42 -17.14
N ALA A 352 -8.99 28.30 -18.02
CA ALA A 352 -8.23 28.90 -19.11
C ALA A 352 -7.01 29.73 -18.62
N THR A 353 -7.13 30.36 -17.45
CA THR A 353 -6.08 31.20 -16.85
C THR A 353 -5.22 30.47 -15.82
N PHE A 354 -5.46 29.17 -15.59
CA PHE A 354 -4.78 28.39 -14.57
C PHE A 354 -3.28 28.25 -14.85
N LYS A 355 -2.44 28.38 -13.82
CA LYS A 355 -0.98 28.44 -13.97
C LYS A 355 -0.39 27.16 -14.59
N ASP A 356 -0.87 25.99 -14.18
CA ASP A 356 -0.42 24.69 -14.70
C ASP A 356 -1.19 24.37 -15.99
N LEU A 357 -0.55 24.63 -17.14
CA LEU A 357 -1.16 24.45 -18.45
C LEU A 357 -1.52 22.99 -18.74
N ASN A 358 -0.76 22.02 -18.21
CA ASN A 358 -1.07 20.60 -18.40
C ASN A 358 -2.35 20.21 -17.64
N ALA A 359 -2.53 20.74 -16.42
CA ALA A 359 -3.75 20.52 -15.66
C ALA A 359 -4.97 21.16 -16.37
N ALA A 360 -4.80 22.35 -16.95
CA ALA A 360 -5.85 22.99 -17.73
C ALA A 360 -6.22 22.20 -18.99
N ILE A 361 -5.23 21.71 -19.76
CA ILE A 361 -5.47 20.83 -20.92
C ILE A 361 -6.22 19.56 -20.49
N ALA A 362 -5.75 18.90 -19.43
CA ALA A 362 -6.41 17.69 -18.92
C ALA A 362 -7.86 17.97 -18.50
N PHE A 363 -8.13 19.11 -17.85
CA PHE A 363 -9.48 19.53 -17.51
C PHE A 363 -10.37 19.70 -18.74
N PHE A 364 -9.97 20.49 -19.74
CA PHE A 364 -10.78 20.71 -20.95
C PHE A 364 -10.94 19.47 -21.84
N LEU A 365 -10.06 18.48 -21.73
CA LEU A 365 -10.24 17.19 -22.38
C LEU A 365 -11.26 16.33 -21.61
N ALA A 366 -11.19 16.31 -20.29
CA ALA A 366 -12.14 15.61 -19.42
C ALA A 366 -13.52 16.29 -19.34
N TRP A 367 -13.56 17.60 -19.58
CA TRP A 367 -14.73 18.47 -19.70
C TRP A 367 -14.81 18.96 -21.14
N PRO A 368 -15.48 18.23 -22.06
CA PRO A 368 -15.24 18.26 -23.51
C PRO A 368 -15.64 19.58 -24.22
N ASP A 369 -15.05 20.69 -23.81
CA ASP A 369 -15.15 22.02 -24.39
C ASP A 369 -13.90 22.28 -25.25
N LEU A 370 -13.94 21.73 -26.46
CA LEU A 370 -12.86 21.87 -27.44
C LEU A 370 -12.68 23.32 -27.90
N ARG A 371 -13.73 24.13 -27.83
CA ARG A 371 -13.68 25.55 -28.21
C ARG A 371 -12.89 26.34 -27.16
N GLY A 372 -13.18 26.13 -25.88
CA GLY A 372 -12.43 26.70 -24.77
C GLY A 372 -10.96 26.24 -24.78
N LEU A 373 -10.72 24.95 -25.02
CA LEU A 373 -9.37 24.39 -25.17
C LEU A 373 -8.58 25.09 -26.29
N ALA A 374 -9.17 25.22 -27.48
CA ALA A 374 -8.53 25.87 -28.62
C ALA A 374 -8.17 27.33 -28.30
N ALA A 375 -9.13 28.09 -27.78
CA ALA A 375 -8.93 29.49 -27.42
C ALA A 375 -7.83 29.66 -26.35
N MET A 376 -7.78 28.77 -25.35
CA MET A 376 -6.73 28.79 -24.34
C MET A 376 -5.34 28.50 -24.94
N ILE A 377 -5.23 27.49 -25.81
CA ILE A 377 -3.96 27.10 -26.44
C ILE A 377 -3.45 28.22 -27.34
N GLU A 378 -4.31 28.84 -28.13
CA GLU A 378 -3.95 29.99 -28.96
C GLU A 378 -3.52 31.17 -28.09
N ALA A 379 -4.31 31.56 -27.08
CA ALA A 379 -3.98 32.69 -26.20
C ALA A 379 -2.67 32.50 -25.43
N ARG A 380 -2.26 31.25 -25.18
CA ARG A 380 -1.10 30.89 -24.34
C ARG A 380 -0.02 30.12 -25.09
N ALA A 381 -0.01 30.19 -26.43
CA ALA A 381 0.84 29.39 -27.30
C ALA A 381 2.34 29.47 -26.94
N GLU A 382 2.82 30.67 -26.58
CA GLU A 382 4.23 30.89 -26.20
C GLU A 382 4.65 30.18 -24.90
N THR A 383 3.67 29.81 -24.06
CA THR A 383 3.92 29.13 -22.78
C THR A 383 3.76 27.61 -22.87
N LEU A 384 3.42 27.07 -24.05
CA LEU A 384 3.32 25.63 -24.27
C LEU A 384 4.67 24.96 -24.06
N ASN A 385 4.73 24.04 -23.10
CA ASN A 385 5.94 23.26 -22.84
C ASN A 385 5.90 21.94 -23.63
N GLY A 386 6.52 21.93 -24.81
CA GLY A 386 6.64 20.77 -25.69
C GLY A 386 7.38 19.55 -25.12
N THR A 387 7.93 19.63 -23.91
CA THR A 387 8.50 18.46 -23.21
C THR A 387 7.42 17.55 -22.61
N HIS A 388 6.22 18.10 -22.32
CA HIS A 388 5.05 17.34 -21.87
C HIS A 388 4.29 16.78 -23.08
N VAL A 389 4.85 15.73 -23.67
CA VAL A 389 4.36 15.17 -24.94
C VAL A 389 2.94 14.62 -24.84
N VAL A 390 2.61 13.90 -23.76
CA VAL A 390 1.31 13.21 -23.63
C VAL A 390 0.13 14.19 -23.63
N PRO A 391 0.05 15.20 -22.73
CA PRO A 391 -1.09 16.13 -22.72
C PRO A 391 -1.23 16.90 -24.04
N LEU A 392 -0.13 17.29 -24.68
CA LEU A 392 -0.15 18.02 -25.94
C LEU A 392 -0.55 17.15 -27.13
N SER A 393 -0.20 15.87 -27.13
CA SER A 393 -0.63 14.93 -28.17
C SER A 393 -2.13 14.69 -28.08
N ASP A 394 -2.64 14.41 -26.87
CA ASP A 394 -4.07 14.19 -26.63
C ASP A 394 -4.89 15.44 -27.00
N ALA A 395 -4.39 16.64 -26.66
CA ALA A 395 -5.00 17.90 -27.06
C ALA A 395 -5.02 18.07 -28.58
N ALA A 396 -3.90 17.85 -29.27
CA ALA A 396 -3.81 18.01 -30.71
C ALA A 396 -4.75 17.03 -31.44
N ASP A 397 -4.82 15.78 -31.00
CA ASP A 397 -5.70 14.77 -31.57
C ASP A 397 -7.19 15.12 -31.38
N ALA A 398 -7.57 15.64 -30.21
CA ALA A 398 -8.93 16.10 -29.95
C ALA A 398 -9.31 17.33 -30.79
N LEU A 399 -8.36 18.24 -31.05
CA LEU A 399 -8.60 19.51 -31.73
C LEU A 399 -8.53 19.42 -33.26
N ARG A 400 -7.75 18.48 -33.81
CA ARG A 400 -7.37 18.47 -35.25
C ARG A 400 -8.53 18.60 -36.24
N ALA A 401 -9.71 18.07 -35.90
CA ALA A 401 -10.85 18.04 -36.82
C ALA A 401 -11.67 19.34 -36.84
N ARG A 402 -11.65 20.14 -35.77
CA ARG A 402 -12.51 21.33 -35.62
C ARG A 402 -11.73 22.62 -35.33
N HIS A 403 -10.52 22.49 -34.81
CA HIS A 403 -9.63 23.58 -34.42
C HIS A 403 -8.19 23.29 -34.90
N PRO A 404 -7.97 23.20 -36.23
CA PRO A 404 -6.69 22.77 -36.80
C PRO A 404 -5.51 23.69 -36.45
N LEU A 405 -5.76 25.00 -36.27
CA LEU A 405 -4.73 25.95 -35.83
C LEU A 405 -4.20 25.62 -34.43
N ALA A 406 -5.08 25.44 -33.45
CA ALA A 406 -4.70 25.07 -32.10
C ALA A 406 -3.97 23.72 -32.04
N ALA A 407 -4.43 22.72 -32.82
CA ALA A 407 -3.73 21.43 -32.94
C ALA A 407 -2.31 21.60 -33.51
N ALA A 408 -2.15 22.43 -34.55
CA ALA A 408 -0.85 22.75 -35.12
C ALA A 408 0.09 23.42 -34.09
N LEU A 409 -0.41 24.31 -33.23
CA LEU A 409 0.41 24.94 -32.19
C LEU A 409 0.95 23.92 -31.17
N CYS A 410 0.15 22.92 -30.78
CA CYS A 410 0.61 21.82 -29.92
C CYS A 410 1.74 21.01 -30.57
N TRP A 411 1.56 20.59 -31.82
CA TRP A 411 2.59 19.87 -32.57
C TRP A 411 3.86 20.70 -32.74
N ARG A 412 3.73 21.98 -33.10
CA ARG A 412 4.87 22.92 -33.24
C ARG A 412 5.67 23.03 -31.94
N ALA A 413 5.01 23.14 -30.79
CA ALA A 413 5.67 23.17 -29.49
C ALA A 413 6.47 21.89 -29.22
N MET A 414 5.89 20.72 -29.50
CA MET A 414 6.57 19.41 -29.32
C MET A 414 7.75 19.24 -30.27
N ILE A 415 7.63 19.67 -31.53
CA ILE A 415 8.71 19.66 -32.52
C ILE A 415 9.88 20.54 -32.03
N GLU A 416 9.59 21.77 -31.63
CA GLU A 416 10.62 22.70 -31.15
C GLU A 416 11.35 22.16 -29.91
N ALA A 417 10.62 21.58 -28.95
CA ALA A 417 11.22 20.98 -27.76
C ALA A 417 12.14 19.80 -28.12
N ALA A 418 11.68 18.87 -28.99
CA ALA A 418 12.48 17.73 -29.41
C ALA A 418 13.79 18.16 -30.11
N LEU A 419 13.72 19.18 -30.97
CA LEU A 419 14.87 19.71 -31.69
C LEU A 419 15.82 20.52 -30.81
N TRP A 420 15.28 21.33 -29.89
CA TRP A 420 16.05 22.08 -28.91
C TRP A 420 16.85 21.17 -28.00
N GLU A 421 16.22 20.15 -27.42
CA GLU A 421 16.85 19.20 -26.50
C GLU A 421 17.74 18.16 -27.21
N SER A 422 17.78 18.17 -28.54
CA SER A 422 18.49 17.16 -29.35
C SER A 422 18.07 15.73 -29.03
N ALA A 423 16.81 15.52 -28.65
CA ALA A 423 16.28 14.25 -28.21
C ALA A 423 16.03 13.31 -29.40
N LYS A 424 17.09 12.66 -29.88
CA LYS A 424 17.09 11.81 -31.09
C LYS A 424 16.01 10.72 -31.07
N SER A 425 15.64 10.20 -29.89
CA SER A 425 14.56 9.23 -29.72
C SER A 425 13.19 9.77 -30.14
N ARG A 426 12.97 11.09 -30.08
CA ARG A 426 11.71 11.76 -30.46
C ARG A 426 11.71 12.31 -31.89
N TYR A 427 12.78 12.16 -32.66
CA TYR A 427 12.85 12.73 -34.02
C TYR A 427 11.89 12.09 -35.01
N ALA A 428 11.55 10.80 -34.85
CA ALA A 428 10.54 10.15 -35.67
C ALA A 428 9.17 10.81 -35.43
N GLN A 429 8.73 10.83 -34.17
CA GLN A 429 7.48 11.46 -33.78
C GLN A 429 7.41 12.96 -34.14
N ALA A 430 8.50 13.71 -33.99
CA ALA A 430 8.54 15.11 -34.42
C ALA A 430 8.40 15.28 -35.94
N ALA A 431 8.89 14.33 -36.74
CA ALA A 431 8.69 14.35 -38.19
C ALA A 431 7.22 14.05 -38.54
N ASP A 432 6.60 13.07 -37.87
CA ASP A 432 5.17 12.76 -38.02
C ASP A 432 4.32 13.99 -37.65
N HIS A 433 4.62 14.66 -36.54
CA HIS A 433 3.95 15.91 -36.14
C HIS A 433 4.11 17.04 -37.16
N LEU A 434 5.23 17.09 -37.90
CA LEU A 434 5.42 18.08 -38.96
C LEU A 434 4.54 17.75 -40.18
N MET A 435 4.32 16.46 -40.47
CA MET A 435 3.37 16.03 -41.48
C MET A 435 1.92 16.32 -41.05
N ASP A 436 1.58 16.11 -39.78
CA ASP A 436 0.27 16.49 -39.22
C ASP A 436 0.04 18.02 -39.33
N CYS A 437 1.08 18.84 -39.07
CA CYS A 437 1.01 20.28 -39.28
C CYS A 437 0.75 20.66 -40.75
N ALA A 438 1.33 19.91 -41.70
CA ALA A 438 1.11 20.16 -43.13
C ALA A 438 -0.31 19.73 -43.56
N ALA A 439 -0.84 18.66 -42.99
CA ALA A 439 -2.22 18.26 -43.21
C ALA A 439 -3.21 19.28 -42.65
N ALA A 440 -2.96 19.79 -41.43
CA ALA A 440 -3.80 20.82 -40.82
C ALA A 440 -3.74 22.17 -41.56
N ASP A 441 -2.61 22.53 -42.18
CA ASP A 441 -2.46 23.76 -42.96
C ASP A 441 -3.50 23.90 -44.08
N ILE A 442 -3.95 22.78 -44.66
CA ILE A 442 -4.99 22.75 -45.71
C ILE A 442 -6.33 23.29 -45.18
N GLU A 443 -6.62 23.09 -43.90
CA GLU A 443 -7.88 23.43 -43.24
C GLU A 443 -7.79 24.74 -42.43
N ILE A 444 -6.62 25.38 -42.34
CA ILE A 444 -6.43 26.64 -41.60
C ILE A 444 -6.71 27.82 -42.55
N GLU A 445 -7.83 28.49 -42.35
CA GLU A 445 -8.21 29.68 -43.14
C GLU A 445 -7.43 30.94 -42.74
N ASP A 446 -7.16 31.12 -41.45
CA ASP A 446 -6.44 32.28 -40.91
C ASP A 446 -5.51 31.84 -39.78
N TYR A 447 -4.26 32.30 -39.86
CA TYR A 447 -3.23 32.09 -38.85
C TYR A 447 -3.22 33.19 -37.78
N GLY A 448 -3.94 34.30 -37.99
CA GLY A 448 -4.00 35.42 -37.06
C GLY A 448 -2.61 35.98 -36.73
N ALA A 449 -2.25 35.93 -35.45
CA ALA A 449 -0.94 36.40 -34.96
C ALA A 449 0.19 35.38 -35.13
N PHE A 450 -0.11 34.14 -35.53
CA PHE A 450 0.87 33.07 -35.67
C PHE A 450 1.49 33.04 -37.06
N GLU A 451 2.69 32.48 -37.17
CA GLU A 451 3.33 32.30 -38.47
C GLU A 451 2.65 31.18 -39.29
N SER A 452 2.61 31.33 -40.61
CA SER A 452 2.10 30.28 -41.52
C SER A 452 2.97 29.02 -41.48
N HIS A 453 2.44 27.89 -41.99
CA HIS A 453 3.20 26.64 -42.04
C HIS A 453 4.54 26.79 -42.78
N ASP A 454 4.55 27.44 -43.95
CA ASP A 454 5.78 27.71 -44.71
C ASP A 454 6.80 28.58 -43.96
N ALA A 455 6.32 29.58 -43.22
CA ALA A 455 7.18 30.40 -42.38
C ALA A 455 7.82 29.58 -41.26
N PHE A 456 7.01 28.76 -40.57
CA PHE A 456 7.45 27.84 -39.52
C PHE A 456 8.52 26.87 -40.02
N VAL A 457 8.29 26.19 -41.16
CA VAL A 457 9.25 25.25 -41.76
C VAL A 457 10.55 25.95 -42.13
N ARG A 458 10.49 27.14 -42.74
CA ARG A 458 11.70 27.92 -43.08
C ARG A 458 12.48 28.32 -41.82
N ARG A 459 11.80 28.74 -40.75
CA ARG A 459 12.43 29.06 -39.46
C ARG A 459 13.09 27.83 -38.84
N LEU A 460 12.41 26.69 -38.83
CA LEU A 460 12.98 25.42 -38.35
C LEU A 460 14.22 25.02 -39.15
N ARG A 461 14.17 25.08 -40.49
CA ARG A 461 15.33 24.79 -41.36
C ARG A 461 16.51 25.70 -41.06
N LYS A 462 16.27 27.00 -40.88
CA LYS A 462 17.32 27.97 -40.55
C LYS A 462 17.94 27.71 -39.17
N ARG A 463 17.13 27.44 -38.15
CA ARG A 463 17.58 27.28 -36.75
C ARG A 463 18.20 25.92 -36.46
N TYR A 464 17.68 24.86 -37.08
CA TYR A 464 18.04 23.46 -36.79
C TYR A 464 18.63 22.73 -38.00
N ALA A 465 19.25 23.44 -38.96
CA ALA A 465 19.89 22.85 -40.15
C ALA A 465 20.84 21.68 -39.83
N HIS A 466 21.56 21.78 -38.70
CA HIS A 466 22.53 20.79 -38.25
C HIS A 466 21.92 19.49 -37.69
N LYS A 467 20.58 19.42 -37.49
CA LYS A 467 19.88 18.22 -37.00
C LYS A 467 19.59 17.24 -38.16
N ALA A 468 20.63 16.76 -38.83
CA ALA A 468 20.49 15.92 -40.03
C ALA A 468 19.53 14.73 -39.84
N GLY A 469 19.60 14.03 -38.70
CA GLY A 469 18.73 12.88 -38.42
C GLY A 469 17.23 13.21 -38.32
N PHE A 470 16.85 14.46 -38.06
CA PHE A 470 15.45 14.88 -38.15
C PHE A 470 15.08 15.14 -39.62
N TRP A 471 15.88 15.94 -40.33
CA TRP A 471 15.60 16.31 -41.72
C TRP A 471 15.55 15.11 -42.68
N THR A 472 16.37 14.08 -42.48
CA THR A 472 16.33 12.84 -43.27
C THR A 472 14.99 12.08 -43.15
N ARG A 473 14.20 12.36 -42.11
CA ARG A 473 12.87 11.73 -41.91
C ARG A 473 11.73 12.57 -42.47
N VAL A 474 11.96 13.85 -42.71
CA VAL A 474 10.97 14.80 -43.24
C VAL A 474 11.00 14.83 -44.78
N THR A 475 12.17 14.54 -45.36
CA THR A 475 12.38 14.31 -46.80
C THR A 475 12.07 12.87 -47.18
#